data_AF-A0A9Q1L094-F1
#
_entry.id   AF-A0A9Q1L094-F1
#
_cell.length_a   1.000
_cell.length_b   1.000
_cell.length_c   1.000
_cell.angle_alpha   90.00
_cell.angle_beta   90.00
_cell.angle_gamma   90.00
#
_symmetry.space_group_name_H-M   'P 1'
#
loop_
_entity.id
_entity.type
_entity.pdbx_description
1 polymer ?
#
loop_
_entity_poly.entity_id
_entity_poly.type
_entity_poly.pdbx_seq_one_letter_code
_entity_poly.pdbx_strand_id
1 'polypeptide(L)'
;MDVVAQKSSRVVRFFEIETDKASILGDAAKYLKELEEQVKLLEEQATQRTIECAVLMKTRQHLNLDDISSSSYDKNDSTNPLLEIEARASNNNIVLIRIHSQKDQGLVQKVLNEIEKLHLTTLNCSTMPFGGYAMNITIIAQMNDDLRMTVKDLVMHLRLVLEQFLCFSK
;
A
#
# COMPACT_ATOMS: atom_id res chain seq x y z
N MET A 1 -40.56 9.27 29.47
CA MET A 1 -41.54 9.56 30.54
C MET A 1 -42.39 10.70 30.06
N ASP A 2 -43.63 10.39 29.70
CA ASP A 2 -44.65 11.32 29.22
C ASP A 2 -45.08 12.32 30.30
N VAL A 3 -45.66 13.47 29.90
CA VAL A 3 -47.06 13.89 30.21
C VAL A 3 -47.33 15.37 29.80
N VAL A 4 -48.23 15.53 28.83
CA VAL A 4 -49.41 16.42 28.69
C VAL A 4 -49.42 17.84 29.33
N ALA A 5 -49.76 18.87 28.53
CA ALA A 5 -51.01 19.68 28.64
C ALA A 5 -50.95 21.08 27.99
N GLN A 6 -51.75 21.23 26.93
CA GLN A 6 -52.72 22.31 26.60
C GLN A 6 -52.50 23.81 26.94
N LYS A 7 -52.74 24.61 25.89
CA LYS A 7 -53.53 25.87 25.77
C LYS A 7 -52.79 27.23 25.79
N SER A 8 -52.73 27.81 24.59
CA SER A 8 -53.04 29.21 24.22
C SER A 8 -52.46 30.35 25.09
N SER A 9 -51.37 30.97 24.64
CA SER A 9 -51.25 32.41 24.34
C SER A 9 -49.86 32.70 23.78
N ARG A 10 -49.74 33.70 22.92
CA ARG A 10 -48.53 34.11 22.21
C ARG A 10 -47.36 34.39 23.19
N VAL A 11 -46.43 33.45 23.30
CA VAL A 11 -45.02 33.73 23.64
C VAL A 11 -44.20 32.77 22.80
N VAL A 12 -43.50 33.29 21.80
CA VAL A 12 -42.44 32.55 21.11
C VAL A 12 -41.40 32.25 22.18
N ARG A 13 -41.41 31.04 22.74
CA ARG A 13 -40.30 30.59 23.59
C ARG A 13 -39.12 30.37 22.67
N PHE A 14 -38.15 31.27 22.71
CA PHE A 14 -36.82 30.98 22.22
C PHE A 14 -36.28 29.87 23.12
N PHE A 15 -36.20 28.66 22.57
CA PHE A 15 -35.43 27.58 23.17
C PHE A 15 -33.96 27.98 22.96
N GLU A 16 -33.40 28.70 23.91
CA GLU A 16 -31.95 28.84 23.99
C GLU A 16 -31.44 27.43 24.31
N ILE A 17 -30.84 26.77 23.31
CA ILE A 17 -30.03 25.57 23.57
C ILE A 17 -28.78 26.10 24.25
N GLU A 18 -28.87 26.29 25.57
CA GLU A 18 -27.72 26.52 26.40
C GLU A 18 -26.89 25.23 26.32
N THR A 19 -25.90 25.22 25.43
CA THR A 19 -24.98 24.10 25.33
C THR A 19 -24.18 24.08 26.61
N ASP A 20 -24.47 23.09 27.46
CA ASP A 20 -23.69 22.87 28.66
C ASP A 20 -22.24 22.62 28.21
N LYS A 21 -21.34 23.52 28.59
CA LYS A 21 -19.92 23.43 28.27
C LYS A 21 -19.35 22.11 28.79
N ALA A 22 -19.87 21.60 29.91
CA ALA A 22 -19.51 20.29 30.44
C ALA A 22 -19.96 19.15 29.51
N SER A 23 -21.07 19.27 28.80
CA SER A 23 -21.53 18.29 27.81
C SER A 23 -20.61 18.25 26.59
N ILE A 24 -20.19 19.40 26.06
CA ILE A 24 -19.27 19.46 24.92
C ILE A 24 -17.90 18.87 25.30
N LEU A 25 -17.40 19.20 26.49
CA LEU A 25 -16.16 18.64 27.03
C LEU A 25 -16.27 17.12 27.26
N GLY A 26 -17.42 16.64 27.74
CA GLY A 26 -17.70 15.22 27.90
C GLY A 26 -17.72 14.46 26.57
N ASP A 27 -18.36 15.04 25.54
CA ASP A 27 -18.41 14.45 24.20
C ASP A 27 -17.02 14.44 23.54
N ALA A 28 -16.23 15.50 23.70
CA ALA A 28 -14.86 15.55 23.21
C ALA A 28 -13.97 14.49 23.90
N ALA A 29 -14.10 14.31 25.22
CA ALA A 29 -13.37 13.28 25.97
C ALA A 29 -13.79 11.86 25.54
N LYS A 30 -15.08 11.65 25.28
CA LYS A 30 -15.60 10.38 24.76
C LYS A 30 -15.03 10.06 23.38
N TYR A 31 -14.98 11.04 22.49
CA TYR A 31 -14.42 10.88 21.14
C TYR A 31 -12.92 10.53 21.17
N LEU A 32 -12.14 11.19 22.04
CA LEU A 32 -10.73 10.86 22.22
C LEU A 32 -10.51 9.42 22.69
N LYS A 33 -11.38 8.92 23.57
CA LYS A 33 -11.32 7.54 24.06
C LYS A 33 -11.64 6.52 22.96
N GLU A 34 -12.65 6.81 22.13
CA GLU A 34 -12.96 5.98 20.96
C GLU A 34 -11.79 5.94 19.98
N LEU A 35 -11.14 7.09 19.76
CA LEU A 35 -9.96 7.18 18.90
C LEU A 35 -8.79 6.35 19.44
N GLU A 36 -8.55 6.40 20.76
CA GLU A 36 -7.50 5.62 21.43
C GLU A 36 -7.73 4.11 21.24
N GLU A 37 -8.98 3.64 21.41
CA GLU A 37 -9.34 2.24 21.18
C GLU A 37 -9.12 1.81 19.72
N GLN A 38 -9.49 2.66 18.76
CA GLN A 38 -9.24 2.39 17.33
C GLN A 38 -7.74 2.34 16.99
N VAL A 39 -6.95 3.28 17.52
CA VAL A 39 -5.48 3.28 17.32
C VAL A 39 -4.86 2.02 17.89
N LYS A 40 -5.25 1.61 19.10
CA LYS A 40 -4.73 0.40 19.74
C LYS A 40 -5.04 -0.87 18.93
N LEU A 41 -6.26 -0.98 18.39
CA LEU A 41 -6.63 -2.08 17.51
C LEU A 41 -5.76 -2.11 16.24
N LEU A 42 -5.54 -0.94 15.62
CA LEU A 42 -4.71 -0.84 14.42
C LEU A 42 -3.23 -1.15 14.72
N GLU A 43 -2.70 -0.72 15.87
CA GLU A 43 -1.35 -1.05 16.32
C GLU A 43 -1.18 -2.56 16.61
N GLU A 44 -2.17 -3.20 17.24
CA GLU A 44 -2.15 -4.65 17.45
C GLU A 44 -2.18 -5.43 16.12
N GLN A 45 -3.00 -4.97 15.17
CA GLN A 45 -3.04 -5.51 13.83
C GLN A 45 -1.72 -5.27 13.05
N ALA A 46 -1.03 -4.15 13.32
CA ALA A 46 0.26 -3.84 12.71
C ALA A 46 1.39 -4.66 13.33
N THR A 47 1.38 -4.90 14.64
CA THR A 47 2.39 -5.73 15.32
C THR A 47 2.28 -7.21 14.93
N GLN A 48 1.07 -7.75 14.76
CA GLN A 48 0.87 -9.10 14.19
C GLN A 48 1.45 -9.21 12.77
N ARG A 49 1.26 -8.18 11.92
CA ARG A 49 1.87 -8.12 10.58
C ARG A 49 3.39 -7.91 10.62
N THR A 50 3.91 -7.25 11.66
CA THR A 50 5.36 -7.00 11.80
C THR A 50 6.10 -8.27 12.19
N ILE A 51 5.49 -9.21 12.93
CA ILE A 51 6.13 -10.50 13.25
C ILE A 51 6.29 -11.38 12.00
N GLU A 52 5.38 -11.28 11.02
CA GLU A 52 5.57 -11.88 9.68
C GLU A 52 6.55 -11.09 8.78
N CYS A 53 6.78 -9.80 9.07
CA CYS A 53 7.67 -8.92 8.30
C CYS A 53 9.10 -8.78 8.89
N ALA A 54 9.32 -9.18 10.15
CA ALA A 54 10.60 -8.99 10.86
C ALA A 54 11.66 -10.05 10.52
N VAL A 55 11.34 -11.08 9.73
CA VAL A 55 12.34 -12.07 9.30
C VAL A 55 13.33 -11.50 8.27
N LEU A 56 13.09 -10.34 7.67
CA LEU A 56 14.04 -9.77 6.70
C LEU A 56 14.05 -8.26 6.73
N MET A 57 14.86 -7.69 7.64
CA MET A 57 15.73 -6.54 7.31
C MET A 57 16.62 -6.16 8.48
N LYS A 58 17.89 -6.58 8.42
CA LYS A 58 19.00 -5.84 9.00
C LYS A 58 20.13 -5.73 7.98
N THR A 59 20.09 -4.60 7.27
CA THR A 59 21.26 -3.76 6.99
C THR A 59 22.19 -4.15 5.81
N ARG A 60 21.95 -3.49 4.67
CA ARG A 60 23.05 -3.05 3.79
C ARG A 60 23.73 -1.86 4.47
N GLN A 61 24.91 -2.06 5.03
CA GLN A 61 25.78 -0.98 5.47
C GLN A 61 27.01 -0.93 4.56
N HIS A 62 27.12 0.21 3.90
CA HIS A 62 28.35 0.96 3.65
C HIS A 62 29.47 0.28 2.85
N LEU A 63 29.69 0.82 1.66
CA LEU A 63 30.93 0.68 0.90
C LEU A 63 32.10 1.12 1.80
N ASN A 64 33.00 0.20 2.13
CA ASN A 64 34.34 0.54 2.60
C ASN A 64 35.31 0.37 1.43
N LEU A 65 36.07 1.43 1.22
CA LEU A 65 37.33 1.45 0.51
C LEU A 65 38.32 0.51 1.23
N ASP A 66 39.13 -0.15 0.42
CA ASP A 66 40.36 -0.90 0.71
C ASP A 66 40.28 -2.35 1.28
N ASP A 67 40.57 -3.26 0.35
CA ASP A 67 41.61 -4.28 0.40
C ASP A 67 41.33 -5.71 0.96
N ILE A 68 41.74 -6.68 0.13
CA ILE A 68 42.09 -8.09 0.39
C ILE A 68 40.96 -9.11 0.69
N SER A 69 40.66 -9.87 -0.37
CA SER A 69 40.61 -11.35 -0.46
C SER A 69 39.34 -12.16 -0.11
N SER A 70 39.06 -13.08 -1.05
CA SER A 70 38.29 -14.33 -0.98
C SER A 70 36.76 -14.23 -1.01
N SER A 71 36.15 -14.39 -2.20
CA SER A 71 35.54 -15.63 -2.75
C SER A 71 34.20 -16.02 -2.11
N SER A 72 33.11 -16.37 -2.79
CA SER A 72 32.73 -16.43 -4.21
C SER A 72 31.30 -17.03 -4.21
N TYR A 73 30.25 -16.30 -4.57
CA TYR A 73 29.09 -16.88 -5.28
C TYR A 73 28.14 -15.77 -5.78
N ASP A 74 28.15 -15.64 -7.11
CA ASP A 74 27.09 -15.18 -8.02
C ASP A 74 26.53 -13.76 -7.89
N LYS A 75 27.34 -12.84 -8.43
CA LYS A 75 26.84 -11.66 -9.15
C LYS A 75 25.94 -12.10 -10.32
N ASN A 76 24.63 -11.89 -10.19
CA ASN A 76 23.80 -11.46 -11.32
C ASN A 76 23.59 -9.95 -11.18
N ASP A 77 24.68 -9.22 -11.42
CA ASP A 77 24.79 -7.77 -11.45
C ASP A 77 24.46 -7.27 -12.86
N SER A 78 23.22 -7.50 -13.27
CA SER A 78 22.63 -6.95 -14.52
C SER A 78 21.28 -6.31 -14.26
N THR A 79 20.98 -5.93 -13.02
CA THR A 79 19.75 -5.21 -12.71
C THR A 79 19.91 -3.80 -13.23
N ASN A 80 19.20 -3.46 -14.31
CA ASN A 80 19.07 -2.07 -14.74
C ASN A 80 18.67 -1.22 -13.51
N PRO A 81 19.49 -0.25 -13.07
CA PRO A 81 19.23 0.51 -11.84
C PRO A 81 17.96 1.37 -11.93
N LEU A 82 17.33 1.39 -13.11
CA LEU A 82 16.16 2.17 -13.45
C LEU A 82 14.85 1.39 -13.32
N LEU A 83 14.88 0.08 -13.04
CA LEU A 83 13.67 -0.73 -12.86
C LEU A 83 13.67 -1.44 -11.51
N GLU A 84 12.76 -1.01 -10.64
CA GLU A 84 12.49 -1.58 -9.33
C GLU A 84 11.06 -2.11 -9.29
N ILE A 85 10.90 -3.33 -8.80
CA ILE A 85 9.60 -4.01 -8.69
C ILE A 85 9.48 -4.56 -7.29
N GLU A 86 8.41 -4.16 -6.61
CA GLU A 86 7.99 -4.71 -5.33
C GLU A 86 6.64 -5.39 -5.52
N ALA A 87 6.45 -6.56 -4.90
CA ALA A 87 5.13 -7.17 -4.79
C ALA A 87 4.87 -7.64 -3.37
N ARG A 88 3.62 -7.52 -2.93
CA ARG A 88 3.16 -7.92 -1.59
C ARG A 88 1.83 -8.65 -1.74
N ALA A 89 1.70 -9.82 -1.12
CA ALA A 89 0.43 -10.54 -1.03
C ALA A 89 -0.21 -10.30 0.33
N SER A 90 -1.54 -10.23 0.33
CA SER A 90 -2.40 -10.20 1.52
C SER A 90 -3.12 -11.53 1.67
N ASN A 91 -3.59 -11.83 2.88
CA ASN A 91 -4.29 -13.07 3.24
C ASN A 91 -5.58 -13.31 2.43
N ASN A 92 -6.11 -12.28 1.77
CA ASN A 92 -7.33 -12.36 0.97
C ASN A 92 -7.06 -12.60 -0.53
N ASN A 93 -5.91 -13.19 -0.88
CA ASN A 93 -5.45 -13.39 -2.26
C ASN A 93 -5.32 -12.10 -3.08
N ILE A 94 -5.18 -10.96 -2.41
CA ILE A 94 -4.95 -9.67 -3.05
C ILE A 94 -3.45 -9.42 -3.08
N VAL A 95 -2.92 -9.12 -4.27
CA VAL A 95 -1.52 -8.80 -4.51
C VAL A 95 -1.40 -7.33 -4.92
N LEU A 96 -0.54 -6.60 -4.21
CA LEU A 96 -0.12 -5.25 -4.54
C LEU A 96 1.23 -5.32 -5.26
N ILE A 97 1.31 -4.73 -6.45
CA ILE A 97 2.52 -4.65 -7.28
C ILE A 97 2.87 -3.17 -7.44
N ARG A 98 4.12 -2.81 -7.14
CA ARG A 98 4.66 -1.47 -7.34
C ARG A 98 5.85 -1.56 -8.27
N ILE A 99 5.84 -0.77 -9.33
CA ILE A 99 6.89 -0.74 -10.34
C ILE A 99 7.37 0.70 -10.44
N HIS A 100 8.65 0.92 -10.18
CA HIS A 100 9.31 2.19 -10.43
C HIS A 100 10.23 2.01 -11.64
N SER A 101 10.05 2.87 -12.63
CA SER A 101 10.70 2.76 -13.93
C SER A 101 11.01 4.11 -14.55
N GLN A 102 11.89 4.14 -15.54
CA GLN A 102 11.94 5.26 -16.47
C GLN A 102 10.62 5.35 -17.25
N LYS A 103 10.13 6.57 -17.49
CA LYS A 103 8.93 6.82 -18.28
C LYS A 103 9.15 6.34 -19.70
N ASP A 104 8.38 5.33 -20.09
CA ASP A 104 8.36 4.74 -21.42
C ASP A 104 6.91 4.65 -21.95
N GLN A 105 6.75 4.93 -23.24
CA GLN A 105 5.46 4.90 -23.90
C GLN A 105 5.09 3.46 -24.26
N GLY A 106 4.31 2.81 -23.40
CA GLY A 106 3.81 1.45 -23.61
C GLY A 106 4.06 0.50 -22.45
N LEU A 107 4.92 0.88 -21.50
CA LEU A 107 5.23 0.08 -20.32
C LEU A 107 3.96 -0.31 -19.52
N VAL A 108 3.04 0.63 -19.30
CA VAL A 108 1.79 0.37 -18.56
C VAL A 108 0.97 -0.72 -19.23
N GLN A 109 0.79 -0.63 -20.55
CA GLN A 109 0.05 -1.65 -21.31
C GLN A 109 0.78 -2.99 -21.28
N LYS A 110 2.11 -2.99 -21.38
CA LYS A 110 2.92 -4.19 -21.31
C LYS A 110 2.75 -4.90 -19.96
N VAL A 111 2.83 -4.15 -18.85
CA VAL A 111 2.64 -4.69 -17.50
C VAL A 111 1.25 -5.30 -17.35
N LEU A 112 0.20 -4.58 -17.77
CA LEU A 112 -1.18 -5.08 -17.66
C LEU A 112 -1.38 -6.37 -18.46
N ASN A 113 -0.83 -6.44 -19.67
CA ASN A 113 -0.88 -7.66 -20.49
C ASN A 113 -0.15 -8.83 -19.83
N GLU A 114 1.01 -8.60 -19.20
CA GLU A 114 1.72 -9.67 -18.48
C GLU A 114 0.97 -10.14 -17.24
N ILE A 115 0.31 -9.24 -16.51
CA ILE A 115 -0.53 -9.60 -15.35
C ILE A 115 -1.71 -10.47 -15.79
N GLU A 116 -2.35 -10.14 -16.92
CA GLU A 116 -3.45 -10.93 -17.49
C GLU A 116 -2.98 -12.34 -17.90
N LYS A 117 -1.79 -12.47 -18.50
CA LYS A 117 -1.19 -13.79 -18.84
C LYS A 117 -0.87 -14.66 -17.63
N LEU A 118 -0.60 -14.04 -16.48
CA LEU A 118 -0.38 -14.75 -15.22
C LEU A 118 -1.70 -15.14 -14.52
N HIS A 119 -2.84 -14.96 -15.19
CA HIS A 119 -4.18 -15.23 -14.67
C HIS A 119 -4.48 -14.48 -13.36
N LEU A 120 -3.92 -13.27 -13.23
CA LEU A 120 -4.25 -12.36 -12.14
C LEU A 120 -5.35 -11.41 -12.60
N THR A 121 -6.39 -11.24 -11.78
CA THR A 121 -7.49 -10.31 -12.08
C THR A 121 -7.10 -8.92 -11.62
N THR A 122 -6.92 -7.97 -12.54
CA THR A 122 -6.60 -6.58 -12.17
C THR A 122 -7.82 -5.91 -11.52
N LEU A 123 -7.68 -5.49 -10.26
CA LEU A 123 -8.72 -4.76 -9.51
C LEU A 123 -8.56 -3.25 -9.66
N ASN A 124 -7.32 -2.76 -9.60
CA ASN A 124 -7.01 -1.35 -9.72
C ASN A 124 -5.63 -1.17 -10.36
N CYS A 125 -5.49 -0.12 -11.16
CA CYS A 125 -4.21 0.30 -11.73
C CYS A 125 -4.12 1.82 -11.64
N SER A 126 -3.03 2.30 -11.04
CA SER A 126 -2.74 3.73 -10.94
C SER A 126 -1.32 3.99 -11.43
N THR A 127 -1.16 5.09 -12.15
CA THR A 127 0.14 5.53 -12.68
C THR A 127 0.41 6.94 -12.20
N MET A 128 1.62 7.18 -11.71
CA MET A 128 2.05 8.46 -11.19
C MET A 128 3.42 8.82 -11.80
N PRO A 129 3.47 9.78 -12.75
CA PRO A 129 4.74 10.24 -13.28
C PRO A 129 5.50 11.03 -12.22
N PHE A 130 6.82 10.83 -12.15
CA PHE A 130 7.72 11.61 -11.32
C PHE A 130 8.66 12.42 -12.23
N GLY A 131 8.37 13.72 -12.34
CA GLY A 131 9.06 14.61 -13.27
C GLY A 131 8.89 14.19 -14.74
N GLY A 132 9.89 14.48 -15.57
CA GLY A 132 9.89 14.14 -16.99
C GLY A 132 10.46 12.75 -17.31
N TYR A 133 11.09 12.08 -16.34
CA TYR A 133 11.94 10.92 -16.59
C TYR A 133 11.46 9.64 -15.92
N ALA A 134 10.76 9.69 -14.79
CA ALA A 134 10.38 8.49 -14.04
C ALA A 134 8.86 8.31 -13.97
N MET A 135 8.43 7.08 -13.75
CA MET A 135 7.03 6.69 -13.61
C MET A 135 6.90 5.61 -12.53
N ASN A 136 5.95 5.82 -11.63
CA ASN A 136 5.48 4.82 -10.68
C ASN A 136 4.18 4.20 -11.17
N ILE A 137 4.12 2.88 -11.20
CA ILE A 137 2.92 2.11 -11.53
C ILE A 137 2.56 1.31 -10.28
N THR A 138 1.32 1.44 -9.83
CA THR A 138 0.78 0.68 -8.70
C THR A 138 -0.43 -0.11 -9.18
N ILE A 139 -0.37 -1.43 -9.02
CA ILE A 139 -1.41 -2.34 -9.49
C ILE A 139 -1.88 -3.17 -8.30
N ILE A 140 -3.19 -3.25 -8.12
CA ILE A 140 -3.83 -4.16 -7.20
C ILE A 140 -4.49 -5.23 -8.05
N ALA A 141 -4.11 -6.48 -7.83
CA ALA A 141 -4.67 -7.62 -8.54
C ALA A 141 -5.11 -8.70 -7.55
N GLN A 142 -6.06 -9.51 -7.96
CA GLN A 142 -6.49 -10.70 -7.23
C GLN A 142 -5.86 -11.92 -7.87
N MET A 143 -5.22 -12.74 -7.05
CA MET A 143 -4.63 -14.01 -7.44
C MET A 143 -5.66 -15.11 -7.31
N ASN A 144 -5.69 -16.01 -8.29
CA ASN A 144 -6.60 -17.15 -8.26
C ASN A 144 -6.02 -18.27 -7.37
N ASP A 145 -6.85 -18.91 -6.56
CA ASP A 145 -6.43 -19.96 -5.61
C ASP A 145 -5.78 -21.17 -6.29
N ASP A 146 -6.15 -21.40 -7.55
CA ASP A 146 -5.62 -22.51 -8.37
C ASP A 146 -4.19 -22.25 -8.87
N LEU A 147 -3.69 -21.01 -8.76
CA LEU A 147 -2.38 -20.62 -9.28
C LEU A 147 -1.28 -20.86 -8.24
N ARG A 148 -0.36 -21.78 -8.52
CA ARG A 148 0.78 -22.11 -7.63
C ARG A 148 1.93 -21.08 -7.66
N MET A 149 1.73 -19.88 -8.18
CA MET A 149 2.82 -18.91 -8.33
C MET A 149 3.15 -18.25 -6.99
N THR A 150 4.42 -18.17 -6.61
CA THR A 150 4.80 -17.37 -5.43
C THR A 150 4.96 -15.90 -5.80
N VAL A 151 4.85 -15.01 -4.82
CA VAL A 151 5.13 -13.56 -5.01
C VAL A 151 6.54 -13.34 -5.56
N LYS A 152 7.51 -14.17 -5.16
CA LYS A 152 8.88 -14.11 -5.66
C LYS A 152 8.95 -14.43 -7.15
N ASP A 153 8.23 -15.46 -7.59
CA ASP A 153 8.18 -15.84 -9.00
C ASP A 153 7.53 -14.75 -9.85
N LEU A 154 6.46 -14.12 -9.33
CA LEU A 154 5.80 -12.98 -9.97
C LEU A 154 6.77 -11.80 -10.19
N VAL A 155 7.51 -11.41 -9.13
CA VAL A 155 8.49 -10.31 -9.22
C VAL A 155 9.60 -10.65 -10.20
N MET A 156 10.11 -11.88 -10.17
CA MET A 156 11.13 -12.32 -11.11
C MET A 156 10.64 -12.31 -12.56
N HIS A 157 9.44 -12.85 -12.82
CA HIS A 157 8.85 -12.86 -14.16
C HIS A 157 8.66 -11.45 -14.71
N LEU A 158 8.02 -10.57 -13.94
CA LEU A 158 7.81 -9.18 -14.33
C LEU A 158 9.14 -8.47 -14.57
N ARG A 159 10.16 -8.71 -13.72
CA ARG A 159 11.49 -8.11 -13.91
C ARG A 159 12.08 -8.51 -15.25
N LEU A 160 12.12 -9.81 -15.57
CA LEU A 160 12.70 -10.30 -16.82
C LEU A 160 12.00 -9.73 -18.05
N VAL A 161 10.66 -9.74 -18.05
CA VAL A 161 9.89 -9.26 -19.21
C VAL A 161 10.03 -7.75 -19.41
N LEU A 162 10.05 -6.98 -18.33
CA LEU A 162 10.17 -5.52 -18.41
C LEU A 162 11.59 -5.06 -18.70
N GLU A 163 12.62 -5.75 -18.19
CA GLU A 163 14.01 -5.50 -18.59
C GLU A 163 14.21 -5.76 -20.09
N GLN A 164 13.63 -6.84 -20.61
CA GLN A 164 13.65 -7.12 -22.04
C GLN A 164 12.95 -6.02 -22.85
N PHE A 165 11.75 -5.60 -22.43
CA PHE A 165 10.99 -4.55 -23.12
C PHE A 165 11.72 -3.19 -23.14
N LEU A 166 12.30 -2.77 -22.01
CA LEU A 166 13.04 -1.51 -21.90
C LEU A 166 14.37 -1.53 -22.66
N CYS A 167 14.96 -2.71 -22.90
CA CYS A 167 16.14 -2.85 -23.75
C CYS A 167 15.81 -2.64 -25.24
N PHE A 168 14.64 -3.09 -25.70
CA PHE A 168 14.18 -2.93 -27.09
C PHE A 168 13.60 -1.55 -27.42
N SER A 169 13.24 -0.75 -26.41
CA SER A 169 12.68 0.61 -26.59
C SER A 169 13.76 1.70 -26.71
N LYS A 170 15.05 1.35 -26.53
CA LYS A 170 16.19 2.28 -26.65
C LYS A 170 16.73 2.38 -28.07
#